data_AF-A0A3S4TYD0-F1
#
_entry.id   AF-A0A3S4TYD0-F1
#
_cell.length_a   1.000
_cell.length_b   1.000
_cell.length_c   1.000
_cell.angle_alpha   90.00
_cell.angle_beta   90.00
_cell.angle_gamma   90.00
#
_symmetry.space_group_name_H-M   'P 1'
#
loop_
_entity.id
_entity.type
_entity.pdbx_description
1 polymer ?
#
loop_
_entity_poly.entity_id
_entity_poly.type
_entity_poly.pdbx_seq_one_letter_code
_entity_poly.pdbx_strand_id
1 'polypeptide(L)'
;MALKQEALQHCIARCCQIKADVVARDETEKGDRALLNLGHTFGHAIETHLGYGNWLHGEAVSVGMMMAAVLSEELGNISVENVARLEKLLARANLPTVSPDGMQPEDYLPHMMRDKKYSPVNYALYCLNR
;
A
#
# COMPACT_ATOMS: atom_id res chain seq x y z
N MET A 1 23.65 3.50 -8.00
CA MET A 1 23.89 2.21 -8.68
C MET A 1 22.96 2.14 -9.88
N ALA A 2 23.47 1.80 -11.07
CA ALA A 2 22.61 1.62 -12.24
C ALA A 2 21.76 0.33 -12.10
N LEU A 3 20.49 0.38 -12.50
CA LEU A 3 19.62 -0.80 -12.52
C LEU A 3 20.13 -1.81 -13.55
N LYS A 4 20.20 -3.09 -13.17
CA LYS A 4 20.55 -4.17 -14.10
C LYS A 4 19.37 -4.45 -15.03
N GLN A 5 19.60 -4.41 -16.33
CA GLN A 5 18.54 -4.54 -17.35
C GLN A 5 17.77 -5.86 -17.21
N GLU A 6 18.46 -6.99 -17.07
CA GLU A 6 17.82 -8.31 -16.92
C GLU A 6 16.93 -8.39 -15.67
N ALA A 7 17.39 -7.82 -14.55
CA ALA A 7 16.61 -7.78 -13.31
C ALA A 7 15.35 -6.92 -13.46
N LEU A 8 15.46 -5.79 -14.16
CA LEU A 8 14.32 -4.91 -14.44
C LEU A 8 13.28 -5.59 -15.35
N GLN A 9 13.73 -6.24 -16.42
CA GLN A 9 12.86 -6.99 -17.33
C GLN A 9 12.13 -8.10 -16.60
N HIS A 10 12.85 -8.86 -15.76
CA HIS A 10 12.23 -9.91 -14.95
C HIS A 10 11.20 -9.34 -13.97
N CYS A 11 11.52 -8.25 -13.28
CA CYS A 11 10.61 -7.59 -12.35
C CYS A 11 9.32 -7.13 -13.05
N ILE A 12 9.44 -6.41 -14.16
CA ILE A 12 8.30 -5.92 -14.95
C ILE A 12 7.44 -7.09 -15.43
N ALA A 13 8.05 -8.11 -16.05
CA ALA A 13 7.33 -9.27 -16.55
C ALA A 13 6.57 -10.00 -15.43
N ARG A 14 7.22 -10.18 -14.27
CA ARG A 14 6.59 -10.85 -13.13
C ARG A 14 5.45 -10.02 -12.55
N CYS A 15 5.59 -8.71 -12.42
CA CYS A 15 4.52 -7.81 -11.97
C CYS A 15 3.31 -7.84 -12.91
N CYS A 16 3.56 -7.78 -14.24
CA CYS A 16 2.50 -7.89 -15.24
C CYS A 16 1.75 -9.22 -15.12
N GLN A 17 2.49 -10.33 -14.98
CA GLN A 17 1.88 -11.66 -14.82
C GLN A 17 1.01 -11.74 -13.56
N ILE A 18 1.53 -11.32 -12.39
CA ILE A 18 0.79 -11.36 -11.12
C ILE A 18 -0.51 -10.54 -11.24
N LYS A 19 -0.42 -9.34 -11.82
CA LYS A 19 -1.60 -8.48 -12.00
C LYS A 19 -2.60 -9.11 -12.96
N ALA A 20 -2.15 -9.68 -14.07
CA ALA A 20 -3.02 -10.38 -15.02
C ALA A 20 -3.71 -11.58 -14.36
N ASP A 21 -2.98 -12.38 -13.58
CA ASP A 21 -3.54 -13.54 -12.86
C ASP A 21 -4.61 -13.11 -11.84
N VAL A 22 -4.37 -12.03 -11.10
CA VAL A 22 -5.32 -11.48 -10.12
C VAL A 22 -6.57 -10.93 -10.83
N VAL A 23 -6.39 -10.15 -11.90
CA VAL A 23 -7.51 -9.58 -12.67
C VAL A 23 -8.33 -10.68 -13.34
N ALA A 24 -7.70 -11.73 -13.87
CA ALA A 24 -8.40 -12.85 -14.49
C ALA A 24 -9.23 -13.66 -13.47
N ARG A 25 -8.82 -13.72 -12.20
CA ARG A 25 -9.60 -14.34 -11.12
C ARG A 25 -10.76 -13.48 -10.64
N ASP A 26 -10.64 -12.16 -10.74
CA ASP A 26 -11.66 -11.20 -10.30
C ASP A 26 -11.65 -9.93 -11.17
N GLU A 27 -12.33 -10.01 -12.32
CA GLU A 27 -12.42 -8.88 -13.25
C GLU A 27 -13.22 -7.71 -12.65
N THR A 28 -14.17 -8.00 -11.76
CA THR A 28 -15.14 -7.01 -11.23
C THR A 28 -14.68 -6.26 -9.98
N GLU A 29 -13.49 -6.58 -9.45
CA GLU A 29 -12.92 -5.96 -8.24
C GLU A 29 -13.78 -6.16 -6.98
N LYS A 30 -14.49 -7.28 -6.88
CA LYS A 30 -15.37 -7.59 -5.74
C LYS A 30 -14.77 -8.60 -4.75
N GLY A 31 -13.61 -9.17 -5.07
CA GLY A 31 -12.90 -10.20 -4.29
C GLY A 31 -11.39 -10.01 -4.37
N ASP A 32 -10.67 -10.97 -4.94
CA ASP A 32 -9.20 -11.04 -4.94
C ASP A 32 -8.50 -9.77 -5.45
N ARG A 33 -9.08 -9.06 -6.43
CA ARG A 33 -8.43 -7.89 -7.03
C ARG A 33 -8.32 -6.72 -6.06
N ALA A 34 -9.15 -6.71 -5.02
CA ALA A 34 -9.09 -5.76 -3.93
C ALA A 34 -7.74 -5.78 -3.18
N LEU A 35 -7.03 -6.92 -3.17
CA LEU A 35 -5.69 -7.06 -2.59
C LEU A 35 -4.63 -6.16 -3.24
N LEU A 36 -4.83 -5.76 -4.51
CA LEU A 36 -3.91 -4.83 -5.18
C LEU A 36 -3.95 -3.42 -4.57
N ASN A 37 -4.97 -3.12 -3.78
CA ASN A 37 -5.15 -1.85 -3.10
C ASN A 37 -4.46 -1.81 -1.72
N LEU A 38 -3.57 -2.77 -1.41
CA LEU A 38 -2.75 -2.72 -0.19
C LEU A 38 -2.04 -1.36 -0.07
N GLY A 39 -2.21 -0.71 1.08
CA GLY A 39 -1.65 0.61 1.37
C GLY A 39 -2.32 1.80 0.67
N HIS A 40 -3.24 1.60 -0.28
CA HIS A 40 -3.82 2.70 -1.05
C HIS A 40 -4.77 3.57 -0.21
N THR A 41 -5.48 2.99 0.77
CA THR A 41 -6.38 3.74 1.66
C THR A 41 -5.63 4.83 2.43
N PHE A 42 -4.46 4.50 2.98
CA PHE A 42 -3.59 5.46 3.65
C PHE A 42 -2.81 6.33 2.66
N GLY A 43 -2.35 5.75 1.55
CA GLY A 43 -1.63 6.49 0.50
C GLY A 43 -2.46 7.63 -0.09
N HIS A 44 -3.72 7.35 -0.46
CA HIS A 44 -4.64 8.36 -0.94
C HIS A 44 -4.92 9.44 0.12
N ALA A 45 -4.94 9.08 1.41
CA ALA A 45 -5.07 10.06 2.47
C ALA A 45 -3.88 11.03 2.52
N ILE A 46 -2.65 10.51 2.39
CA ILE A 46 -1.42 11.32 2.30
C ILE A 46 -1.46 12.23 1.08
N GLU A 47 -1.75 11.69 -0.11
CA GLU A 47 -1.80 12.45 -1.35
C GLU A 47 -2.85 13.57 -1.31
N THR A 48 -4.01 13.28 -0.71
CA THR A 48 -5.10 14.25 -0.60
C THR A 48 -4.79 15.34 0.42
N HIS A 49 -4.22 14.99 1.57
CA HIS A 49 -3.93 15.93 2.65
C HIS A 49 -2.81 16.90 2.27
N LEU A 50 -1.71 16.38 1.71
CA LEU A 50 -0.56 17.20 1.31
C LEU A 50 -0.78 17.93 0.00
N GLY A 51 -1.80 17.56 -0.77
CA GLY A 51 -2.05 18.08 -2.11
C GLY A 51 -1.31 17.28 -3.19
N TYR A 52 -2.04 17.01 -4.27
CA TYR A 52 -1.54 16.18 -5.38
C TYR A 52 -0.23 16.73 -5.97
N GLY A 53 0.76 15.85 -6.08
CA GLY A 53 2.06 16.16 -6.68
C GLY A 53 3.16 16.56 -5.70
N ASN A 54 2.84 16.79 -4.42
CA ASN A 54 3.86 17.03 -3.38
C ASN A 54 4.55 15.74 -2.92
N TRP A 55 3.83 14.62 -2.99
CA TRP A 55 4.37 13.27 -2.82
C TRP A 55 4.08 12.48 -4.09
N LEU A 56 5.03 11.65 -4.51
CA LEU A 56 4.80 10.69 -5.58
C LEU A 56 3.85 9.60 -5.06
N HIS A 57 2.99 9.10 -5.94
CA HIS A 57 2.04 8.04 -5.59
C HIS A 57 2.73 6.82 -4.95
N GLY A 58 3.88 6.40 -5.50
CA GLY A 58 4.66 5.29 -4.95
C GLY A 58 5.20 5.56 -3.53
N GLU A 59 5.53 6.80 -3.20
CA GLU A 59 5.97 7.21 -1.87
C GLU A 59 4.81 7.12 -0.87
N ALA A 60 3.64 7.68 -1.23
CA ALA A 60 2.46 7.61 -0.38
C ALA A 60 1.97 6.16 -0.16
N VAL A 61 1.96 5.34 -1.21
CA VAL A 61 1.61 3.91 -1.12
C VAL A 61 2.62 3.14 -0.26
N SER A 62 3.92 3.48 -0.30
CA SER A 62 4.92 2.82 0.54
C SER A 62 4.70 3.03 2.04
N VAL A 63 4.36 4.26 2.44
CA VAL A 63 3.95 4.55 3.82
C VAL A 63 2.64 3.86 4.16
N GLY A 64 1.68 3.88 3.25
CA GLY A 64 0.40 3.20 3.46
C GLY A 64 0.53 1.68 3.62
N MET A 65 1.47 1.04 2.92
CA MET A 65 1.80 -0.38 3.11
C MET A 65 2.37 -0.65 4.50
N MET A 66 3.21 0.25 5.03
CA MET A 66 3.73 0.13 6.40
C MET A 66 2.61 0.27 7.44
N MET A 67 1.70 1.24 7.27
CA MET A 67 0.54 1.41 8.14
C MET A 67 -0.37 0.17 8.13
N ALA A 68 -0.64 -0.38 6.95
CA ALA A 68 -1.41 -1.61 6.81
C ALA A 68 -0.70 -2.81 7.46
N ALA A 69 0.63 -2.92 7.35
CA ALA A 69 1.40 -4.00 7.96
C ALA A 69 1.43 -3.91 9.49
N VAL A 70 1.64 -2.72 10.05
CA VAL A 70 1.59 -2.50 11.51
C VAL A 70 0.21 -2.84 12.05
N LEU A 71 -0.86 -2.37 11.40
CA LEU A 71 -2.23 -2.75 11.78
C LEU A 71 -2.45 -4.27 11.70
N SER A 72 -1.89 -4.92 10.68
CA SER A 72 -2.00 -6.38 10.53
C SER A 72 -1.27 -7.14 11.65
N GLU A 73 -0.16 -6.59 12.15
CA GLU A 73 0.58 -7.14 13.28
C GLU A 73 -0.19 -6.95 14.59
N GLU A 74 -0.74 -5.76 14.83
CA GLU A 74 -1.58 -5.48 16.00
C GLU A 74 -2.84 -6.37 16.05
N LEU A 75 -3.38 -6.74 14.89
CA LEU A 75 -4.49 -7.68 14.76
C LEU A 75 -4.06 -9.16 14.90
N GLY A 76 -2.76 -9.44 15.01
CA GLY A 76 -2.21 -10.80 15.13
C GLY A 76 -2.17 -11.58 13.81
N ASN A 77 -2.34 -10.91 12.66
CA ASN A 77 -2.38 -11.56 11.35
C ASN A 77 -1.00 -11.81 10.74
N ILE A 78 0.00 -11.00 11.11
CA ILE A 78 1.41 -11.19 10.73
C ILE A 78 2.31 -10.98 11.95
N SER A 79 3.57 -11.43 11.86
CA SER A 79 4.55 -11.19 12.92
C SER A 79 5.30 -9.87 12.75
N VAL A 80 5.91 -9.39 13.83
CA VAL A 80 6.80 -8.21 13.81
C VAL A 80 7.97 -8.38 12.84
N GLU A 81 8.45 -9.61 12.62
CA GLU A 81 9.50 -9.89 11.64
C GLU A 81 9.03 -9.64 10.21
N ASN A 82 7.77 -9.90 9.89
CA ASN A 82 7.20 -9.58 8.57
C ASN A 82 7.10 -8.07 8.36
N VAL A 83 6.72 -7.31 9.38
CA VAL A 83 6.73 -5.83 9.33
C VAL A 83 8.15 -5.32 9.06
N ALA A 84 9.14 -5.81 9.83
CA ALA A 84 10.54 -5.41 9.66
C ALA A 84 11.12 -5.82 8.29
N ARG A 85 10.66 -6.94 7.71
CA ARG A 85 11.04 -7.36 6.35
C ARG A 85 10.50 -6.40 5.29
N LEU A 86 9.25 -5.96 5.43
CA LEU A 86 8.64 -4.98 4.53
C LEU A 86 9.38 -3.64 4.61
N GLU A 87 9.63 -3.15 5.82
CA GLU A 87 10.36 -1.89 6.03
C GLU A 87 11.74 -1.92 5.36
N LYS A 88 12.51 -3.00 5.59
CA LYS A 88 13.83 -3.19 4.96
C LYS A 88 13.76 -3.24 3.45
N LEU A 89 12.71 -3.82 2.87
CA LEU A 89 12.53 -3.87 1.42
C LEU A 89 12.27 -2.48 0.84
N LEU A 90 11.36 -1.71 1.46
CA LEU A 90 11.01 -0.35 1.03
C LEU A 90 12.19 0.62 1.19
N ALA A 91 12.89 0.55 2.32
CA ALA A 91 14.09 1.36 2.56
C ALA A 91 15.19 1.07 1.53
N ARG A 92 15.39 -0.20 1.15
CA ARG A 92 16.34 -0.57 0.07
C ARG A 92 15.93 -0.06 -1.31
N ALA A 93 14.65 0.23 -1.51
CA ALA A 93 14.13 0.86 -2.71
C ALA A 93 14.16 2.40 -2.65
N ASN A 94 14.72 2.98 -1.58
CA ASN A 94 14.71 4.42 -1.27
C ASN A 94 13.28 5.00 -1.21
N LEU A 95 12.33 4.23 -0.69
CA LEU A 95 10.96 4.68 -0.44
C LEU A 95 10.76 5.04 1.04
N PRO A 96 9.92 6.05 1.34
CA PRO A 96 9.59 6.41 2.71
C PRO A 96 8.82 5.31 3.42
N THR A 97 9.16 5.07 4.69
CA THR A 97 8.50 4.06 5.54
C THR A 97 7.74 4.67 6.70
N VAL A 98 7.74 6.00 6.80
CA VAL A 98 7.17 6.77 7.91
C VAL A 98 6.22 7.82 7.33
N SER A 99 5.17 8.13 8.10
CA SER A 99 4.24 9.22 7.82
C SER A 99 4.97 10.53 7.49
N PRO A 100 4.47 11.34 6.54
CA PRO A 100 5.00 12.67 6.29
C PRO A 100 4.97 13.56 7.56
N ASP A 101 5.96 14.44 7.68
CA ASP A 101 5.99 15.45 8.74
C ASP A 101 4.75 16.35 8.68
N GLY A 102 4.15 16.62 9.83
CA GLY A 102 3.00 17.51 9.95
C GLY A 102 1.64 16.83 9.73
N MET A 103 1.59 15.60 9.20
CA MET A 103 0.34 14.84 9.10
C MET A 103 0.08 14.07 10.41
N GLN A 104 -1.00 14.41 11.10
CA GLN A 104 -1.40 13.78 12.36
C GLN A 104 -2.39 12.62 12.11
N PRO A 105 -2.55 11.67 13.05
CA PRO A 105 -3.51 10.58 12.92
C PRO A 105 -4.94 11.03 12.57
N GLU A 106 -5.38 12.17 13.11
CA GLU A 106 -6.71 12.73 12.88
C GLU A 106 -6.91 13.20 11.43
N ASP A 107 -5.83 13.53 10.73
CA ASP A 107 -5.87 13.98 9.34
C ASP A 107 -6.15 12.84 8.37
N TYR A 108 -5.85 11.59 8.75
CA TYR A 108 -6.08 10.42 7.88
C TYR A 108 -7.56 10.09 7.73
N LEU A 109 -8.30 10.07 8.84
CA LEU A 109 -9.66 9.53 8.89
C LEU A 109 -10.62 10.20 7.88
N PRO A 110 -10.69 11.54 7.75
CA PRO A 110 -11.60 12.19 6.79
C PRO A 110 -11.31 11.80 5.34
N HIS A 111 -10.05 11.55 4.99
CA HIS A 111 -9.64 11.20 3.64
C HIS A 111 -9.85 9.70 3.35
N MET A 112 -9.63 8.84 4.33
CA MET A 112 -9.94 7.41 4.23
C MET A 112 -11.45 7.15 4.07
N MET A 113 -12.31 8.01 4.63
CA MET A 113 -13.77 7.93 4.52
C MET A 113 -14.32 8.29 3.13
N ARG A 114 -13.54 9.01 2.30
CA ARG A 114 -13.95 9.38 0.94
C ARG A 114 -13.71 8.28 -0.08
N ASP A 115 -12.90 7.26 0.25
CA ASP A 115 -12.70 6.08 -0.58
C ASP A 115 -13.93 5.17 -0.50
N LYS A 116 -15.03 5.63 -1.11
CA LYS A 116 -16.36 5.01 -1.10
C LYS A 116 -16.47 3.79 -2.02
N LYS A 117 -15.50 2.87 -1.99
CA LYS A 117 -15.70 1.55 -2.61
C LYS A 117 -16.49 0.58 -1.72
N TYR A 118 -16.62 0.83 -0.40
CA TYR A 118 -17.41 -0.01 0.50
C TYR A 118 -18.24 0.79 1.53
N SER A 119 -19.33 0.17 1.98
CA SER A 119 -20.39 0.64 2.89
C SER A 119 -19.92 1.58 4.03
N PRO A 120 -20.74 2.57 4.47
CA PRO A 120 -20.36 3.68 5.37
C PRO A 120 -19.85 3.33 6.78
N VAL A 121 -19.64 2.04 7.08
CA VAL A 121 -19.18 1.55 8.40
C VAL A 121 -17.88 0.75 8.30
N ASN A 122 -17.35 0.50 7.09
CA ASN A 122 -16.12 -0.27 6.91
C ASN A 122 -15.08 0.56 6.15
N TYR A 123 -14.03 0.99 6.87
CA TYR A 123 -12.80 1.42 6.20
C TYR A 123 -12.30 0.23 5.36
N ALA A 124 -12.19 0.40 4.05
CA ALA A 124 -11.62 -0.64 3.19
C ALA A 124 -10.11 -0.71 3.48
N LEU A 125 -9.73 -1.47 4.50
CA LEU A 125 -8.36 -1.70 4.91
C LEU A 125 -7.95 -3.11 4.50
N TYR A 126 -6.99 -3.20 3.58
CA TYR A 126 -6.42 -4.48 3.17
C TYR A 126 -5.28 -4.82 4.11
N CYS A 127 -5.50 -5.82 4.96
CA CYS A 127 -4.52 -6.32 5.91
C CYS A 127 -3.78 -7.55 5.34
N LEU A 128 -2.53 -7.72 5.76
CA LEU A 128 -1.72 -8.89 5.47
C LEU A 128 -2.10 -10.02 6.42
N ASN A 129 -2.04 -11.27 5.95
CA ASN A 129 -2.51 -12.44 6.71
C ASN A 129 -1.44 -13.52 6.98
N ARG A 130 -0.23 -13.40 6.41
CA ARG A 130 0.90 -14.34 6.57
C ARG A 130 2.25 -13.69 6.24
#